data_AF-A0A934YTT9-F1
#
_entry.id   AF-A0A934YTT9-F1
#
_cell.length_a   1.000
_cell.length_b   1.000
_cell.length_c   1.000
_cell.angle_alpha   90.00
_cell.angle_beta   90.00
_cell.angle_gamma   90.00
#
_symmetry.space_group_name_H-M   'P 1'
#
loop_
_entity.id
_entity.type
_entity.pdbx_description
1 polymer ?
#
loop_
_entity_poly.entity_id
_entity_poly.type
_entity_poly.pdbx_seq_one_letter_code
_entity_poly.pdbx_strand_id
1 'polypeptide(L)'
;MAKGGSGGSALVRVNARGEYIASVTKRTTPGTNGTTTIEAQISLDQIPVPDRRYAADVAYLNYDGDGEAVQIAFGQRAVASSTLRSAVVVKVYPDHVRKFLAGNDTFRPQLFGYLARAKATVPPMGRLCEEPGHVVSLVANILSVGYTAREAVVDLYHYNALALAKLNTGSDLAIEPVLRVDLPTTVLAALVGALNTLSAELPPEILL
;
A
#
# COMPACT_ATOMS: atom_id res chain seq x y z
N MET A 1 12.36 9.45 41.94
CA MET A 1 12.23 8.01 41.63
C MET A 1 11.22 7.85 40.51
N ALA A 2 11.69 7.69 39.27
CA ALA A 2 10.84 7.49 38.11
C ALA A 2 10.40 6.02 38.05
N LYS A 3 9.09 5.76 38.00
CA LYS A 3 8.54 4.44 37.71
C LYS A 3 8.76 4.16 36.23
N GLY A 4 9.60 3.17 35.94
CA GLY A 4 9.78 2.62 34.61
C GLY A 4 8.46 2.00 34.13
N GLY A 5 7.94 2.54 33.04
CA GLY A 5 6.88 1.90 32.27
C GLY A 5 7.47 0.69 31.57
N SER A 6 7.05 -0.51 31.98
CA SER A 6 7.34 -1.75 31.28
C SER A 6 6.75 -1.67 29.87
N GLY A 7 7.61 -1.64 28.86
CA GLY A 7 7.23 -1.87 27.47
C GLY A 7 6.70 -3.28 27.33
N GLY A 8 5.39 -3.45 27.52
CA GLY A 8 4.69 -4.67 27.15
C GLY A 8 4.81 -4.82 25.64
N SER A 9 5.54 -5.84 25.20
CA SER A 9 5.49 -6.30 23.81
C SER A 9 4.02 -6.54 23.47
N ALA A 10 3.46 -5.71 22.58
CA ALA A 10 2.12 -5.93 22.08
C ALA A 10 2.14 -7.25 21.31
N LEU A 11 1.55 -8.30 21.90
CA LEU A 11 1.51 -9.63 21.30
C LEU A 11 0.73 -9.55 19.98
N VAL A 12 1.39 -9.91 18.88
CA VAL A 12 0.77 -10.07 17.57
C VAL A 12 -0.38 -11.07 17.70
N ARG A 13 -1.59 -10.67 17.34
CA ARG A 13 -2.77 -11.54 17.41
C ARG A 13 -2.81 -12.42 16.18
N VAL A 14 -2.77 -13.74 16.39
CA VAL A 14 -2.87 -14.76 15.33
C VAL A 14 -4.09 -15.63 15.62
N ASN A 15 -4.90 -15.92 14.60
CA ASN A 15 -6.07 -16.79 14.78
C ASN A 15 -5.70 -18.28 14.66
N ALA A 16 -6.69 -19.16 14.88
CA ALA A 16 -6.50 -20.62 14.81
C ALA A 16 -6.02 -21.15 13.44
N ARG A 17 -6.08 -20.33 12.38
CA ARG A 17 -5.61 -20.65 11.02
C ARG A 17 -4.21 -20.09 10.72
N GLY A 18 -3.58 -19.42 11.69
CA GLY A 18 -2.28 -18.78 11.48
C GLY A 18 -2.37 -17.41 10.81
N GLU A 19 -3.57 -16.84 10.62
CA GLU A 19 -3.73 -15.51 10.00
C GLU A 19 -3.51 -14.41 11.05
N TYR A 20 -2.85 -13.32 10.65
CA TYR A 20 -2.64 -12.17 11.52
C TYR A 20 -3.92 -11.34 11.63
N ILE A 21 -4.21 -10.85 12.82
CA ILE A 21 -5.45 -10.11 13.10
C ILE A 21 -5.12 -8.65 13.33
N ALA A 22 -5.65 -7.79 12.46
CA ALA A 22 -5.65 -6.35 12.64
C ALA A 22 -6.87 -5.91 13.43
N SER A 23 -6.65 -4.94 14.31
CA SER A 23 -7.73 -4.22 14.97
C SER A 23 -8.38 -3.25 14.00
N VAL A 24 -9.71 -3.23 13.99
CA VAL A 24 -10.49 -2.32 13.14
C VAL A 24 -11.39 -1.43 13.97
N THR A 25 -11.28 -0.12 13.74
CA THR A 25 -12.24 0.87 14.21
C THR A 25 -13.31 1.06 13.15
N LYS A 26 -14.58 0.88 13.52
CA LYS A 26 -15.70 1.08 12.60
C LYS A 26 -16.38 2.41 12.85
N ARG A 27 -16.74 3.09 11.78
CA ARG A 27 -17.65 4.22 11.79
C ARG A 27 -18.87 3.87 10.94
N THR A 28 -20.04 3.94 11.55
CA THR A 28 -21.30 3.69 10.86
C THR A 28 -21.98 5.03 10.61
N THR A 29 -22.23 5.35 9.35
CA THR A 29 -22.90 6.59 8.95
C THR A 29 -24.24 6.24 8.31
N PRO A 30 -25.38 6.60 8.94
CA PRO A 30 -26.68 6.42 8.33
C PRO A 30 -26.79 7.30 7.07
N GLY A 31 -27.10 6.68 5.94
CA GLY A 31 -27.40 7.38 4.70
C GLY A 31 -28.83 7.94 4.71
N THR A 32 -29.04 9.01 3.94
CA THR A 32 -30.36 9.65 3.78
C THR A 32 -31.40 8.76 3.08
N ASN A 33 -30.96 7.67 2.44
CA ASN A 33 -31.77 6.80 1.61
C ASN A 33 -32.15 5.49 2.33
N GLY A 34 -31.96 5.41 3.65
CA GLY A 34 -32.12 4.17 4.43
C GLY A 34 -30.97 3.17 4.28
N THR A 35 -29.94 3.50 3.49
CA THR A 35 -28.69 2.75 3.44
C THR A 35 -27.82 3.11 4.64
N THR A 36 -26.95 2.19 5.07
CA THR A 36 -25.99 2.43 6.14
C THR A 36 -24.59 2.20 5.58
N THR A 37 -23.75 3.23 5.59
CA THR A 37 -22.35 3.10 5.17
C THR A 37 -21.51 2.70 6.37
N ILE A 38 -20.73 1.62 6.23
CA ILE A 38 -19.76 1.18 7.23
C ILE A 38 -18.36 1.52 6.72
N GLU A 39 -17.71 2.47 7.38
CA GLU A 39 -16.31 2.78 7.16
C GLU A 39 -15.47 2.01 8.18
N ALA A 40 -14.42 1.34 7.70
CA ALA A 40 -13.52 0.56 8.51
C ALA A 40 -12.11 1.14 8.44
N GLN A 41 -11.56 1.52 9.58
CA GLN A 41 -10.18 1.96 9.73
C GLN A 41 -9.36 0.83 10.34
N ILE A 42 -8.38 0.34 9.57
CA ILE A 42 -7.53 -0.79 9.95
C ILE A 42 -6.25 -0.23 10.59
N SER A 43 -5.93 -0.68 11.81
CA SER A 43 -4.61 -0.44 12.41
C SER A 43 -3.65 -1.54 12.02
N LEU A 44 -2.49 -1.17 11.48
CA LEU A 44 -1.41 -2.07 11.08
C LEU A 44 -0.29 -2.16 12.13
N ASP A 45 -0.43 -1.49 13.27
CA ASP A 45 0.66 -1.33 14.26
C ASP A 45 1.15 -2.66 14.86
N GLN A 46 0.28 -3.67 14.85
CA GLN A 46 0.55 -5.01 15.39
C GLN A 46 0.68 -6.09 14.30
N ILE A 47 0.61 -5.68 13.02
CA ILE A 47 0.75 -6.61 11.90
C ILE A 47 2.25 -6.78 11.60
N PRO A 48 2.74 -8.02 11.46
CA PRO A 48 4.13 -8.24 11.16
C PRO A 48 4.47 -7.75 9.76
N VAL A 49 5.72 -7.35 9.61
CA VAL A 49 6.32 -7.02 8.32
C VAL A 49 6.28 -8.24 7.39
N PRO A 50 5.97 -8.08 6.09
CA PRO A 50 6.07 -9.17 5.14
C PRO A 50 7.49 -9.78 5.08
N ASP A 51 7.57 -11.11 5.17
CA ASP A 51 8.85 -11.83 5.07
C ASP A 51 9.44 -11.78 3.67
N ARG A 52 8.58 -11.77 2.64
CA ARG A 52 9.00 -11.61 1.25
C ARG A 52 9.45 -10.18 1.04
N ARG A 53 10.66 -10.01 0.50
CA ARG A 53 11.25 -8.70 0.21
C ARG A 53 11.66 -8.59 -1.25
N TYR A 54 11.52 -7.39 -1.79
CA TYR A 54 11.96 -7.04 -3.12
C TYR A 54 12.59 -5.65 -3.10
N ALA A 55 13.82 -5.52 -3.58
CA ALA A 55 14.44 -4.21 -3.76
C ALA A 55 14.04 -3.67 -5.14
N ALA A 56 13.66 -2.40 -5.26
CA ALA A 56 13.26 -1.80 -6.53
C ALA A 56 14.01 -0.49 -6.77
N ASP A 57 14.55 -0.34 -7.98
CA ASP A 57 15.24 0.86 -8.42
C ASP A 57 14.27 1.87 -9.05
N VAL A 58 13.14 1.37 -9.56
CA VAL A 58 12.14 2.12 -10.29
C VAL A 58 10.74 1.57 -10.00
N ALA A 59 9.74 2.42 -10.18
CA ALA A 59 8.35 2.05 -10.20
C ALA A 59 7.73 2.47 -11.53
N TYR A 60 6.70 1.73 -11.95
CA TYR A 60 5.86 2.04 -13.09
C TYR A 60 4.41 1.90 -12.68
N LEU A 61 3.55 2.71 -13.29
CA LEU A 61 2.12 2.66 -13.10
C LEU A 61 1.45 2.37 -14.44
N ASN A 62 0.61 1.35 -14.47
CA ASN A 62 -0.22 1.04 -15.63
C ASN A 62 -1.69 0.97 -15.22
N TYR A 63 -2.52 1.69 -15.97
CA TYR A 63 -3.97 1.67 -15.88
C TYR A 63 -4.49 1.95 -17.28
N ASP A 64 -5.27 1.02 -17.81
CA ASP A 64 -5.76 0.99 -19.19
C ASP A 64 -7.12 1.68 -19.35
N GLY A 65 -7.67 2.31 -18.30
CA GLY A 65 -8.93 3.06 -18.36
C GLY A 65 -10.17 2.16 -18.33
N ASP A 66 -10.09 1.01 -19.00
CA ASP A 66 -11.09 -0.06 -18.97
C ASP A 66 -10.87 -1.04 -17.79
N GLY A 67 -9.78 -0.86 -17.05
CA GLY A 67 -9.24 -1.84 -16.13
C GLY A 67 -9.98 -2.00 -14.82
N GLU A 68 -10.17 -3.26 -14.44
CA GLU A 68 -10.60 -3.65 -13.09
C GLU A 68 -9.59 -3.25 -12.01
N ALA A 69 -8.29 -3.15 -12.33
CA ALA A 69 -7.24 -2.92 -11.34
C ALA A 69 -6.11 -2.02 -11.86
N VAL A 70 -5.58 -1.20 -10.95
CA VAL A 70 -4.34 -0.45 -11.12
C VAL A 70 -3.15 -1.39 -10.94
N GLN A 71 -2.21 -1.38 -11.89
CA GLN A 71 -1.00 -2.20 -11.82
C GLN A 71 0.20 -1.34 -11.44
N ILE A 72 0.81 -1.66 -10.30
CA ILE A 72 2.04 -1.02 -9.83
C ILE A 72 3.19 -2.00 -10.05
N ALA A 73 4.09 -1.70 -10.97
CA ALA A 73 5.26 -2.54 -11.25
C ALA A 73 6.50 -1.97 -10.59
N PHE A 74 7.15 -2.77 -9.74
CA PHE A 74 8.42 -2.45 -9.09
C PHE A 74 9.55 -3.16 -9.83
N GLY A 75 10.46 -2.40 -10.43
CA GLY A 75 11.51 -2.92 -11.31
C GLY A 75 12.89 -2.90 -10.67
N GLN A 76 13.68 -3.94 -10.95
CA GLN A 76 15.13 -3.95 -10.71
C GLN A 76 15.86 -3.75 -12.03
N ARG A 77 16.83 -2.84 -12.04
CA ARG A 77 17.69 -2.64 -13.20
C ARG A 77 18.75 -3.73 -13.27
N ALA A 78 19.12 -4.12 -14.48
CA ALA A 78 20.31 -4.92 -14.69
C ALA A 78 21.56 -4.09 -14.35
N VAL A 79 22.61 -4.74 -13.84
CA VAL A 79 23.83 -4.05 -13.38
C VAL A 79 24.59 -3.39 -14.54
N ALA A 80 24.58 -4.03 -15.71
CA ALA A 80 25.37 -3.62 -16.87
C ALA A 80 24.57 -2.88 -17.95
N SER A 81 23.26 -2.68 -17.76
CA SER A 81 22.39 -2.07 -18.77
C SER A 81 21.32 -1.20 -18.12
N SER A 82 20.70 -0.33 -18.92
CA SER A 82 19.55 0.46 -18.48
C SER A 82 18.23 -0.32 -18.51
N THR A 83 18.27 -1.61 -18.84
CA THR A 83 17.10 -2.48 -18.95
C THR A 83 16.70 -3.07 -17.60
N LEU A 84 15.47 -3.54 -17.49
CA LEU A 84 15.00 -4.23 -16.30
C LEU A 84 15.44 -5.68 -16.33
N ARG A 85 15.97 -6.15 -15.20
CA ARG A 85 16.29 -7.56 -14.95
C ARG A 85 15.05 -8.33 -14.52
N SER A 86 14.26 -7.73 -13.63
CA SER A 86 13.06 -8.32 -13.08
C SER A 86 12.06 -7.26 -12.66
N ALA A 87 10.80 -7.65 -12.55
CA ALA A 87 9.77 -6.82 -11.96
C ALA A 87 8.81 -7.62 -11.07
N VAL A 88 8.28 -6.96 -10.05
CA VAL A 88 7.10 -7.43 -9.31
C VAL A 88 5.93 -6.51 -9.64
N VAL A 89 4.86 -7.07 -10.19
CA VAL A 89 3.65 -6.35 -10.57
C VAL A 89 2.57 -6.61 -9.53
N VAL A 90 2.10 -5.55 -8.89
CA VAL A 90 1.09 -5.60 -7.85
C VAL A 90 -0.20 -5.01 -8.39
N LYS A 91 -1.26 -5.83 -8.42
CA LYS A 91 -2.60 -5.41 -8.81
C LYS A 91 -3.33 -4.88 -7.59
N VAL A 92 -3.84 -3.65 -7.69
CA VAL A 92 -4.57 -2.94 -6.64
C VAL A 92 -5.83 -2.36 -7.25
N TYR A 93 -7.00 -2.68 -6.69
CA TYR A 93 -8.26 -2.15 -7.20
C TYR A 93 -8.39 -0.64 -6.92
N PRO A 94 -9.11 0.13 -7.77
CA PRO A 94 -9.25 1.58 -7.67
C PRO A 94 -9.62 2.10 -6.27
N ASP A 95 -10.54 1.42 -5.58
CA ASP A 95 -10.99 1.84 -4.24
C ASP A 95 -9.89 1.73 -3.19
N HIS A 96 -8.99 0.76 -3.32
CA HIS A 96 -7.86 0.62 -2.42
C HIS A 96 -6.79 1.69 -2.70
N VAL A 97 -6.64 2.12 -3.96
CA VAL A 97 -5.77 3.26 -4.31
C VAL A 97 -6.32 4.56 -3.69
N ARG A 98 -7.64 4.80 -3.76
CA ARG A 98 -8.26 5.96 -3.11
C ARG A 98 -8.07 5.95 -1.61
N LYS A 99 -8.35 4.83 -0.95
CA LYS A 99 -8.18 4.67 0.50
C LYS A 99 -6.73 4.87 0.92
N PHE A 100 -5.78 4.37 0.12
CA PHE A 100 -4.36 4.65 0.31
C PHE A 100 -4.07 6.15 0.23
N LEU A 101 -4.53 6.84 -0.82
CA LEU A 101 -4.28 8.28 -0.97
C LEU A 101 -4.90 9.11 0.15
N ALA A 102 -6.15 8.84 0.52
CA ALA A 102 -6.86 9.51 1.61
C ALA A 102 -6.15 9.29 2.97
N GLY A 103 -5.68 8.07 3.23
CA GLY A 103 -4.90 7.77 4.43
C GLY A 103 -3.54 8.47 4.50
N ASN A 104 -3.08 9.06 3.40
CA ASN A 104 -1.77 9.71 3.27
C ASN A 104 -1.84 11.24 3.12
N ASP A 105 -2.98 11.86 3.46
CA ASP A 105 -3.16 13.31 3.33
C ASP A 105 -2.14 14.14 4.13
N THR A 106 -1.72 13.66 5.29
CA THR A 106 -0.66 14.29 6.11
C THR A 106 0.74 13.86 5.67
N PHE A 107 0.90 12.62 5.24
CA PHE A 107 2.16 12.01 4.82
C PHE A 107 2.72 12.67 3.55
N ARG A 108 1.86 12.90 2.56
CA ARG A 108 2.27 13.37 1.23
C ARG A 108 2.92 14.77 1.26
N PRO A 109 2.33 15.81 1.89
CA PRO A 109 2.98 17.11 2.03
C PRO A 109 4.33 17.02 2.76
N GLN A 110 4.45 16.15 3.75
CA GLN A 110 5.72 15.95 4.48
C GLN A 110 6.79 15.34 3.59
N LEU A 111 6.44 14.30 2.81
CA LEU A 111 7.35 13.65 1.86
C LEU A 111 7.87 14.66 0.83
N PHE A 112 6.97 15.38 0.15
CA PHE A 112 7.37 16.36 -0.86
C PHE A 112 8.11 17.56 -0.25
N GLY A 113 7.69 18.04 0.92
CA GLY A 113 8.39 19.10 1.64
C GLY A 113 9.80 18.69 2.08
N TYR A 114 9.99 17.43 2.48
CA TYR A 114 11.30 16.86 2.78
C TYR A 114 12.19 16.83 1.55
N LEU A 115 11.70 16.30 0.43
CA LEU A 115 12.47 16.20 -0.82
C LEU A 115 12.84 17.59 -1.38
N ALA A 116 11.93 18.56 -1.26
CA ALA A 116 12.20 19.95 -1.65
C ALA A 116 13.36 20.56 -0.83
N ARG A 117 13.36 20.37 0.50
CA ARG A 117 14.47 20.81 1.37
C ARG A 117 15.79 20.12 1.05
N ALA A 118 15.73 18.84 0.72
CA ALA A 118 16.89 18.05 0.31
C ALA A 118 17.36 18.36 -1.11
N LYS A 119 16.62 19.19 -1.88
CA LYS A 119 16.84 19.45 -3.31
C LYS A 119 16.93 18.16 -4.12
N ALA A 120 16.17 17.14 -3.72
CA ALA A 120 16.16 15.85 -4.37
C ALA A 120 15.29 15.90 -5.64
N THR A 121 15.81 15.34 -6.73
CA THR A 121 15.06 15.22 -7.99
C THR A 121 14.16 13.99 -7.92
N VAL A 122 12.85 14.20 -8.08
CA VAL A 122 11.87 13.11 -8.23
C VAL A 122 11.91 12.63 -9.69
N PRO A 123 12.22 11.36 -9.97
CA PRO A 123 12.21 10.85 -11.33
C PRO A 123 10.78 10.86 -11.89
N PRO A 124 10.59 11.07 -13.21
CA PRO A 124 9.27 10.91 -13.81
C PRO A 124 8.81 9.46 -13.68
N MET A 125 7.52 9.27 -13.42
CA MET A 125 6.91 7.95 -13.48
C MET A 125 6.88 7.50 -14.95
N GLY A 126 7.55 6.39 -15.24
CA GLY A 126 7.58 5.83 -16.59
C GLY A 126 6.38 4.93 -16.86
N ARG A 127 6.29 4.45 -18.10
CA ARG A 127 5.50 3.27 -18.47
C ARG A 127 6.44 2.09 -18.67
N LEU A 128 5.98 0.89 -18.32
CA LEU A 128 6.69 -0.34 -18.63
C LEU A 128 6.43 -0.67 -20.10
N CYS A 129 7.40 -0.38 -20.97
CA CYS A 129 7.23 -0.60 -22.42
C CYS A 129 7.58 -2.02 -22.86
N GLU A 130 8.41 -2.73 -22.10
CA GLU A 130 8.85 -4.09 -22.37
C GLU A 130 8.86 -4.88 -21.06
N GLU A 131 8.30 -6.08 -21.08
CA GLU A 131 8.27 -6.97 -19.92
C GLU A 131 9.65 -7.59 -19.70
N PRO A 132 10.24 -7.51 -18.50
CA PRO A 132 11.55 -8.11 -18.25
C PRO A 132 11.46 -9.64 -18.25
N GLY A 133 12.61 -10.30 -18.43
CA GLY A 133 12.67 -11.77 -18.50
C GLY A 133 12.12 -12.49 -17.26
N HIS A 134 12.05 -11.83 -16.10
CA HIS A 134 11.44 -12.37 -14.88
C HIS A 134 10.39 -11.42 -14.32
N VAL A 135 9.13 -11.86 -14.30
CA VAL A 135 8.02 -11.13 -13.72
C VAL A 135 7.24 -12.00 -12.74
N VAL A 136 6.90 -11.42 -11.59
CA VAL A 136 5.97 -12.01 -10.63
C VAL A 136 4.78 -11.08 -10.48
N SER A 137 3.56 -11.63 -10.58
CA SER A 137 2.33 -10.87 -10.34
C SER A 137 1.72 -11.24 -9.00
N LEU A 138 1.32 -10.22 -8.23
CA LEU A 138 0.70 -10.33 -6.91
C LEU A 138 -0.54 -9.45 -6.85
N VAL A 139 -1.40 -9.69 -5.86
CA VAL A 139 -2.57 -8.86 -5.54
C VAL A 139 -2.42 -8.33 -4.13
N ALA A 140 -2.76 -7.07 -3.92
CA ALA A 140 -2.80 -6.44 -2.60
C ALA A 140 -3.97 -5.46 -2.52
N ASN A 141 -4.54 -5.29 -1.33
CA ASN A 141 -5.62 -4.33 -1.08
C ASN A 141 -5.34 -3.40 0.11
N ILE A 142 -4.16 -3.52 0.72
CA ILE A 142 -3.64 -2.59 1.72
C ILE A 142 -2.20 -2.26 1.34
N LEU A 143 -1.90 -0.97 1.30
CA LEU A 143 -0.57 -0.43 1.07
C LEU A 143 -0.20 0.39 2.30
N SER A 144 0.94 0.09 2.90
CA SER A 144 1.53 0.88 3.98
C SER A 144 2.90 1.38 3.52
N VAL A 145 3.22 2.62 3.83
CA VAL A 145 4.47 3.25 3.36
C VAL A 145 5.22 3.87 4.52
N GLY A 146 6.53 3.69 4.50
CA GLY A 146 7.46 4.36 5.40
C GLY A 146 8.61 4.94 4.59
N TYR A 147 9.19 6.05 5.04
CA TYR A 147 10.39 6.58 4.42
C TYR A 147 11.32 7.21 5.44
N THR A 148 12.59 7.19 5.06
CA THR A 148 13.67 7.96 5.66
C THR A 148 14.31 8.82 4.56
N ALA A 149 15.48 9.37 4.83
CA ALA A 149 16.13 10.34 3.96
C ALA A 149 16.28 9.89 2.50
N ARG A 150 16.74 8.65 2.28
CA ARG A 150 17.02 8.13 0.93
C ARG A 150 16.31 6.81 0.65
N GLU A 151 15.81 6.15 1.67
CA GLU A 151 15.21 4.83 1.59
C GLU A 151 13.76 4.91 2.01
N ALA A 152 12.92 4.21 1.28
CA ALA A 152 11.52 4.04 1.54
C ALA A 152 11.17 2.55 1.48
N VAL A 153 10.06 2.22 2.12
CA VAL A 153 9.47 0.90 2.10
C VAL A 153 7.99 1.02 1.73
N VAL A 154 7.52 0.07 0.93
CA VAL A 154 6.09 -0.16 0.66
C VAL A 154 5.78 -1.57 1.12
N ASP A 155 5.00 -1.68 2.20
CA ASP A 155 4.47 -2.95 2.67
C ASP A 155 3.10 -3.20 2.06
N LEU A 156 2.95 -4.39 1.49
CA LEU A 156 1.75 -4.84 0.81
C LEU A 156 1.09 -5.93 1.63
N TYR A 157 -0.19 -5.75 1.91
CA TYR A 157 -1.00 -6.74 2.61
C TYR A 157 -2.28 -7.05 1.83
N HIS A 158 -2.86 -8.19 2.15
CA HIS A 158 -4.12 -8.65 1.58
C HIS A 158 -5.08 -9.11 2.67
N TYR A 159 -6.35 -8.73 2.55
CA TYR A 159 -7.45 -9.42 3.23
C TYR A 159 -8.40 -10.02 2.20
N ASN A 160 -8.88 -11.23 2.47
CA ASN A 160 -9.82 -11.93 1.59
C ASN A 160 -11.28 -11.60 1.91
N ALA A 161 -12.20 -12.04 1.05
CA ALA A 161 -13.64 -11.80 1.22
C ALA A 161 -14.21 -12.39 2.53
N LEU A 162 -13.67 -13.50 3.02
CA LEU A 162 -14.10 -14.12 4.28
C LEU A 162 -13.70 -13.26 5.50
N ALA A 163 -12.52 -12.65 5.46
CA ALA A 163 -12.08 -11.69 6.46
C ALA A 163 -13.03 -10.47 6.50
N LEU A 164 -13.41 -9.96 5.33
CA LEU A 164 -14.34 -8.84 5.21
C LEU A 164 -15.74 -9.19 5.70
N ALA A 165 -16.27 -10.38 5.39
CA ALA A 165 -17.59 -10.81 5.85
C ALA A 165 -17.71 -10.83 7.39
N LYS A 166 -16.63 -11.23 8.08
CA LYS A 166 -16.55 -11.21 9.56
C LYS A 166 -16.51 -9.81 10.14
N LEU A 167 -16.11 -8.82 9.34
CA LEU A 167 -16.07 -7.43 9.76
C LEU A 167 -17.47 -6.88 10.03
N ASN A 168 -18.54 -7.46 9.51
CA ASN A 168 -19.89 -7.02 9.87
C ASN A 168 -20.24 -7.36 11.32
N THR A 169 -19.71 -8.46 11.85
CA THR A 169 -20.08 -9.00 13.17
C THR A 169 -19.00 -8.78 14.25
N GLY A 170 -17.77 -8.42 13.89
CA GLY A 170 -16.65 -8.28 14.83
C GLY A 170 -15.70 -7.12 14.50
N SER A 171 -14.76 -6.81 15.38
CA SER A 171 -13.77 -5.71 15.25
C SER A 171 -12.41 -6.16 14.71
N ASP A 172 -12.31 -7.40 14.26
CA ASP A 172 -11.06 -8.07 13.91
C ASP A 172 -11.06 -8.37 12.41
N LEU A 173 -9.98 -8.01 11.71
CA LEU A 173 -9.78 -8.32 10.30
C LEU A 173 -8.55 -9.20 10.14
N ALA A 174 -8.74 -10.36 9.52
CA ALA A 174 -7.60 -11.20 9.14
C ALA A 174 -6.86 -10.58 7.95
N ILE A 175 -5.55 -10.44 8.08
CA ILE A 175 -4.65 -9.83 7.10
C ILE A 175 -3.46 -10.75 6.85
N GLU A 176 -3.08 -10.85 5.58
CA GLU A 176 -1.96 -11.63 5.08
C GLU A 176 -0.85 -10.67 4.59
N PRO A 177 0.35 -10.71 5.18
CA PRO A 177 1.53 -10.01 4.66
C PRO A 177 1.95 -10.61 3.31
N VAL A 178 2.01 -9.79 2.27
CA VAL A 178 2.28 -10.24 0.90
C VAL A 178 3.73 -10.00 0.50
N LEU A 179 4.17 -8.74 0.57
CA LEU A 179 5.48 -8.31 0.07
C LEU A 179 5.89 -6.97 0.68
N ARG A 180 7.15 -6.85 1.08
CA ARG A 180 7.81 -5.57 1.32
C ARG A 180 8.64 -5.19 0.10
N VAL A 181 8.48 -3.96 -0.37
CA VAL A 181 9.32 -3.37 -1.42
C VAL A 181 10.20 -2.30 -0.82
N ASP A 182 11.52 -2.48 -0.87
CA ASP A 182 12.51 -1.47 -0.51
C ASP A 182 12.86 -0.65 -1.75
N LEU A 183 12.79 0.69 -1.69
CA LEU A 183 12.98 1.56 -2.85
C LEU A 183 13.52 2.94 -2.46
N PRO A 184 14.10 3.72 -3.38
CA PRO A 184 14.49 5.10 -3.09
C PRO A 184 13.28 5.97 -2.72
N THR A 185 13.45 6.87 -1.75
CA THR A 185 12.39 7.83 -1.33
C THR A 185 11.87 8.67 -2.50
N THR A 186 12.75 9.01 -3.45
CA THR A 186 12.36 9.73 -4.68
C THR A 186 11.45 8.91 -5.59
N VAL A 187 11.64 7.58 -5.65
CA VAL A 187 10.77 6.67 -6.42
C VAL A 187 9.42 6.52 -5.73
N LEU A 188 9.39 6.43 -4.39
CA LEU A 188 8.13 6.47 -3.63
C LEU A 188 7.36 7.77 -3.91
N ALA A 189 8.04 8.92 -3.91
CA ALA A 189 7.38 10.20 -4.21
C ALA A 189 6.84 10.26 -5.64
N ALA A 190 7.57 9.73 -6.62
CA ALA A 190 7.08 9.59 -7.98
C ALA A 190 5.81 8.73 -8.03
N LEU A 191 5.79 7.61 -7.30
CA LEU A 191 4.63 6.70 -7.21
C LEU A 191 3.42 7.40 -6.59
N VAL A 192 3.58 8.04 -5.43
CA VAL A 192 2.49 8.76 -4.76
C VAL A 192 1.96 9.90 -5.63
N GLY A 193 2.85 10.63 -6.31
CA GLY A 193 2.47 11.67 -7.27
C GLY A 193 1.65 11.11 -8.42
N ALA A 194 2.12 10.03 -9.04
CA ALA A 194 1.43 9.38 -10.17
C ALA A 194 0.06 8.80 -9.77
N LEU A 195 -0.03 8.15 -8.61
CA LEU A 195 -1.30 7.63 -8.08
C LEU A 195 -2.30 8.76 -7.82
N ASN A 196 -1.82 9.88 -7.27
CA ASN A 196 -2.68 11.04 -7.04
C ASN A 196 -3.19 11.64 -8.36
N THR A 197 -2.35 11.77 -9.38
CA THR A 197 -2.79 12.19 -10.72
C THR A 197 -3.80 11.20 -11.29
N LEU A 198 -3.53 9.90 -11.21
CA LEU A 198 -4.41 8.84 -11.71
C LEU A 198 -5.76 8.81 -11.00
N SER A 199 -5.85 9.19 -9.72
CA SER A 199 -7.09 9.09 -8.95
C SER A 199 -8.29 9.85 -9.54
N ALA A 200 -8.03 10.87 -10.35
CA ALA A 200 -9.07 11.62 -11.08
C ALA A 200 -9.69 10.83 -12.25
N GLU A 201 -8.98 9.82 -12.75
CA GLU A 201 -9.38 8.97 -13.89
C GLU A 201 -9.99 7.63 -13.44
N LEU A 202 -9.93 7.32 -12.14
CA LEU A 202 -10.44 6.06 -11.60
C LEU A 202 -11.99 6.04 -11.58
N PRO A 203 -12.64 4.90 -11.85
CA PRO A 203 -14.10 4.76 -11.87
C PRO A 203 -14.68 4.97 -10.47
N PRO A 204 -15.86 5.60 -10.31
CA PRO A 204 -16.39 5.99 -8.99
C PRO A 204 -16.43 4.82 -8.00
N GLU A 205 -16.28 5.13 -6.71
CA GLU A 205 -16.30 4.10 -5.65
C GLU A 205 -17.63 3.34 -5.68
N ILE A 206 -17.54 2.01 -5.70
CA ILE A 206 -18.71 1.15 -5.62
C ILE A 206 -19.03 1.00 -4.12
N LEU A 207 -20.03 1.75 -3.66
CA LEU A 207 -20.57 1.59 -2.32
C LEU A 207 -21.32 0.25 -2.25
N LEU A 208 -20.72 -0.73 -1.57
CA LEU A 208 -21.36 -2.00 -1.19
C LEU A 208 -22.05 -1.87 0.17
#